data_AF-A0A258JVQ3-F1
#
_entry.id   AF-A0A258JVQ3-F1
#
_cell.length_a   1.000
_cell.length_b   1.000
_cell.length_c   1.000
_cell.angle_alpha   90.00
_cell.angle_beta   90.00
_cell.angle_gamma   90.00
#
_symmetry.space_group_name_H-M   'P 1'
#
loop_
_entity.id
_entity.type
_entity.pdbx_description
1 polymer ?
#
loop_
_entity_poly.entity_id
_entity_poly.type
_entity_poly.pdbx_seq_one_letter_code
_entity_poly.pdbx_strand_id
1 'polypeptide(L)'
;MKDHGVVFRLVRASGARVLAALLFALALAPVSARASVVTVRGAEILVDGVPFVPNGASGLTRLPELKATGANVIRTYGEEPGELLDAAQRAGLKVIVGFWLEHPRRGFDYGNAQAVAEQLDRLEHMVVRYRTHPALLAWGVGNEVETEIAPEQALAVWPGIEQAAKRVKSLDPAHPVMAVIADTGTDKVANLVKFAPSVDILGLNVYGDSTLSIIGRARAQGWKGPIIVTEL
;
A
#
# COMPACT_ATOMS: atom_id res chain seq x y z
N MET A 1 46.07 -76.67 34.85
CA MET A 1 46.28 -76.56 33.40
C MET A 1 45.89 -75.16 32.96
N LYS A 2 46.90 -74.39 32.55
CA LYS A 2 46.89 -73.11 31.80
C LYS A 2 46.26 -71.87 32.46
N ASP A 3 47.16 -71.08 33.05
CA ASP A 3 47.18 -69.61 32.98
C ASP A 3 46.96 -69.08 31.56
N HIS A 4 46.27 -67.93 31.44
CA HIS A 4 46.71 -66.76 30.66
C HIS A 4 45.87 -65.54 31.10
N GLY A 5 46.49 -64.63 31.86
CA GLY A 5 45.92 -63.32 32.13
C GLY A 5 46.18 -62.34 30.98
N VAL A 6 45.34 -61.31 30.87
CA VAL A 6 45.69 -59.97 30.34
C VAL A 6 44.86 -58.92 31.10
N VAL A 7 45.57 -57.91 31.60
CA VAL A 7 45.12 -56.69 32.30
C VAL A 7 44.87 -55.55 31.29
N PHE A 8 44.19 -54.47 31.73
CA PHE A 8 44.12 -53.07 31.21
C PHE A 8 42.72 -52.66 30.72
N ARG A 9 42.12 -51.49 31.02
CA ARG A 9 42.50 -50.29 31.79
C ARG A 9 41.20 -49.50 32.08
N LEU A 10 41.13 -48.79 33.21
CA LEU A 10 40.07 -47.82 33.51
C LEU A 10 40.16 -46.61 32.56
N VAL A 11 39.03 -46.15 32.01
CA VAL A 11 38.88 -44.76 31.55
C VAL A 11 37.55 -44.22 32.09
N ARG A 12 37.65 -43.22 32.98
CA ARG A 12 36.55 -42.31 33.29
C ARG A 12 36.31 -41.43 32.07
N ALA A 13 35.07 -41.35 31.60
CA ALA A 13 34.59 -40.22 30.81
C ALA A 13 33.32 -39.69 31.48
N SER A 14 33.54 -38.68 32.29
CA SER A 14 32.59 -37.64 32.67
C SER A 14 31.82 -37.13 31.45
N GLY A 15 30.50 -37.02 31.56
CA GLY A 15 29.66 -36.49 30.50
C GLY A 15 28.27 -36.17 30.99
N ALA A 16 28.15 -35.16 31.85
CA ALA A 16 26.88 -34.53 32.16
C ALA A 16 26.25 -34.02 30.85
N ARG A 17 25.15 -34.63 30.42
CA ARG A 17 24.29 -34.06 29.37
C ARG A 17 23.44 -32.98 29.99
N VAL A 18 24.02 -31.79 30.17
CA VAL A 18 23.24 -30.57 30.40
C VAL A 18 22.65 -30.20 29.04
N LEU A 19 21.35 -30.40 28.91
CA LEU A 19 20.56 -29.92 27.78
C LEU A 19 20.60 -28.39 27.84
N ALA A 20 21.39 -27.75 26.97
CA ALA A 20 21.38 -26.30 26.84
C ALA A 20 20.09 -25.87 26.13
N ALA A 21 19.08 -25.49 26.91
CA ALA A 21 17.92 -24.77 26.40
C ALA A 21 18.37 -23.34 26.06
N LEU A 22 18.68 -23.10 24.78
CA LEU A 22 18.86 -21.76 24.24
C LEU A 22 17.48 -21.09 24.14
N LEU A 23 17.07 -20.43 25.22
CA LEU A 23 16.01 -19.43 25.20
C LEU A 23 16.52 -18.23 24.41
N PHE A 24 16.17 -18.17 23.13
CA PHE A 24 16.26 -16.93 22.36
C PHE A 24 15.20 -15.97 22.90
N ALA A 25 15.58 -15.17 23.90
CA ALA A 25 14.83 -13.96 24.22
C ALA A 25 15.03 -13.00 23.05
N LEU A 26 14.09 -13.01 22.10
CA LEU A 26 14.01 -11.98 21.08
C LEU A 26 13.69 -10.68 21.83
N ALA A 27 14.71 -9.86 22.08
CA ALA A 27 14.49 -8.52 22.57
C ALA A 27 13.64 -7.80 21.50
N LEU A 28 12.36 -7.56 21.82
CA LEU A 28 11.52 -6.64 21.07
C LEU A 28 12.15 -5.26 21.23
N ALA A 29 13.11 -4.95 20.36
CA ALA A 29 13.57 -3.58 20.20
C ALA A 29 12.31 -2.75 19.90
N PRO A 30 12.11 -1.60 20.57
CA PRO A 30 10.99 -0.74 20.25
C PRO A 30 11.06 -0.45 18.75
N VAL A 31 9.99 -0.81 18.03
CA VAL A 31 9.86 -0.48 16.61
C VAL A 31 10.05 1.02 16.54
N SER A 32 11.17 1.44 15.95
CA SER A 32 11.50 2.84 15.80
C SER A 32 10.30 3.53 15.14
N ALA A 33 9.80 4.60 15.76
CA ALA A 33 8.67 5.40 15.29
C ALA A 33 9.02 6.24 14.03
N ARG A 34 9.88 5.71 13.16
CA ARG A 34 10.24 6.31 11.89
C ARG A 34 9.17 5.94 10.87
N ALA A 35 8.86 6.89 9.98
CA ALA A 35 8.09 6.62 8.77
C ALA A 35 8.67 5.39 8.05
N SER A 36 7.80 4.46 7.65
CA SER A 36 8.24 3.38 6.77
C SER A 36 8.66 3.95 5.42
N VAL A 37 9.62 3.31 4.78
CA VAL A 37 9.94 3.59 3.38
C VAL A 37 9.20 2.58 2.53
N VAL A 38 8.35 3.06 1.63
CA VAL A 38 7.58 2.20 0.73
C VAL A 38 8.08 2.42 -0.69
N THR A 39 8.60 1.37 -1.31
CA THR A 39 9.13 1.43 -2.67
C THR A 39 8.37 0.50 -3.60
N VAL A 40 8.31 0.90 -4.87
CA VAL A 40 7.75 0.08 -5.95
C VAL A 40 8.88 -0.40 -6.85
N ARG A 41 8.93 -1.71 -7.11
CA ARG A 41 9.91 -2.33 -8.01
C ARG A 41 9.19 -3.23 -9.00
N GLY A 42 9.05 -2.75 -10.24
CA GLY A 42 8.23 -3.44 -11.23
C GLY A 42 6.79 -3.54 -10.73
N ALA A 43 6.28 -4.76 -10.56
CA ALA A 43 4.94 -5.01 -10.03
C ALA A 43 4.89 -5.22 -8.51
N GLU A 44 6.02 -5.14 -7.80
CA GLU A 44 6.11 -5.39 -6.36
C GLU A 44 6.03 -4.10 -5.54
N ILE A 45 5.37 -4.18 -4.38
CA ILE A 45 5.44 -3.18 -3.32
C ILE A 45 6.35 -3.73 -2.23
N LEU A 46 7.27 -2.90 -1.73
CA LEU A 46 8.16 -3.24 -0.63
C LEU A 46 7.99 -2.23 0.51
N VAL A 47 7.79 -2.72 1.72
CA VAL A 47 7.81 -1.91 2.95
C VAL A 47 9.13 -2.18 3.66
N ASP A 48 9.94 -1.15 3.82
CA ASP A 48 11.28 -1.22 4.41
C ASP A 48 12.16 -2.32 3.77
N GLY A 49 12.04 -2.48 2.45
CA GLY A 49 12.77 -3.46 1.65
C GLY A 49 12.21 -4.89 1.68
N VAL A 50 11.12 -5.13 2.43
CA VAL A 50 10.45 -6.43 2.50
C VAL A 50 9.24 -6.46 1.57
N PRO A 51 9.06 -7.48 0.73
CA PRO A 51 7.87 -7.62 -0.12
C PRO A 51 6.58 -7.54 0.71
N PHE A 52 5.65 -6.71 0.25
CA PHE A 52 4.35 -6.50 0.88
C PHE A 52 3.25 -6.76 -0.14
N VAL A 53 2.45 -7.80 0.10
CA VAL A 53 1.26 -8.11 -0.71
C VAL A 53 0.04 -7.53 0.01
N PRO A 54 -0.61 -6.48 -0.52
CA PRO A 54 -1.81 -5.90 0.09
C PRO A 54 -2.92 -6.94 0.22
N ASN A 55 -3.40 -7.17 1.43
CA ASN A 55 -4.58 -7.96 1.75
C ASN A 55 -5.39 -7.18 2.78
N GLY A 56 -6.54 -6.64 2.39
CA GLY A 56 -7.18 -5.62 3.20
C GLY A 56 -8.62 -5.37 2.82
N ALA A 57 -9.18 -4.37 3.48
CA ALA A 57 -10.52 -3.89 3.23
C ALA A 57 -10.55 -2.36 3.30
N SER A 58 -11.59 -1.77 2.71
CA SER A 58 -11.98 -0.41 3.04
C SER A 58 -12.60 -0.39 4.43
N GLY A 59 -12.22 0.54 5.30
CA GLY A 59 -12.78 0.59 6.64
C GLY A 59 -12.14 1.60 7.58
N LEU A 60 -12.93 2.07 8.54
CA LEU A 60 -12.56 3.09 9.52
C LEU A 60 -12.58 2.59 10.97
N THR A 61 -13.12 1.40 11.21
CA THR A 61 -13.39 0.86 12.56
C THR A 61 -13.06 -0.63 12.62
N ARG A 62 -13.09 -1.20 13.84
CA ARG A 62 -12.84 -2.63 14.11
C ARG A 62 -11.51 -3.15 13.55
N LEU A 63 -10.49 -2.30 13.61
CA LEU A 63 -9.16 -2.58 13.07
C LEU A 63 -8.48 -3.80 13.72
N PRO A 64 -8.57 -4.03 15.04
CA PRO A 64 -8.05 -5.25 15.64
C PRO A 64 -8.73 -6.52 15.11
N GLU A 65 -10.05 -6.48 14.92
CA GLU A 65 -10.80 -7.61 14.38
C GLU A 65 -10.46 -7.86 12.91
N LEU A 66 -10.32 -6.79 12.12
CA LEU A 66 -9.84 -6.90 10.74
C LEU A 66 -8.42 -7.49 10.69
N LYS A 67 -7.52 -7.06 11.58
CA LYS A 67 -6.18 -7.66 11.68
C LYS A 67 -6.25 -9.15 11.97
N ALA A 68 -7.17 -9.58 12.83
CA ALA A 68 -7.35 -10.98 13.19
C ALA A 68 -7.80 -11.87 12.02
N THR A 69 -8.36 -11.30 10.94
CA THR A 69 -8.66 -12.06 9.71
C THR A 69 -7.44 -12.27 8.80
N GLY A 70 -6.28 -11.76 9.19
CA GLY A 70 -5.06 -11.79 8.37
C GLY A 70 -4.90 -10.58 7.44
N ALA A 71 -5.74 -9.55 7.58
CA ALA A 71 -5.54 -8.30 6.85
C ALA A 71 -4.23 -7.61 7.29
N ASN A 72 -3.62 -6.88 6.36
CA ASN A 72 -2.41 -6.11 6.60
C ASN A 72 -2.52 -4.63 6.19
N VAL A 73 -3.60 -4.24 5.53
CA VAL A 73 -3.82 -2.87 5.05
C VAL A 73 -5.30 -2.48 5.13
N ILE A 74 -5.56 -1.20 5.33
CA ILE A 74 -6.87 -0.58 5.12
C ILE A 74 -6.80 0.52 4.07
N ARG A 75 -7.93 0.81 3.41
CA ARG A 75 -8.09 1.93 2.48
C ARG A 75 -9.11 2.94 2.99
N THR A 76 -8.82 4.22 2.74
CA THR A 76 -9.70 5.38 2.97
C THR A 76 -9.89 6.18 1.68
N TYR A 77 -10.79 7.16 1.69
CA TYR A 77 -11.23 7.89 0.49
C TYR A 77 -11.02 9.39 0.58
N GLY A 78 -11.14 9.97 1.76
CA GLY A 78 -10.97 11.43 1.98
C GLY A 78 -11.17 11.87 3.43
N GLU A 79 -11.24 10.93 4.36
CA GLU A 79 -11.35 11.19 5.79
C GLU A 79 -10.04 11.76 6.33
N GLU A 80 -10.13 12.60 7.38
CA GLU A 80 -8.94 13.08 8.08
C GLU A 80 -8.20 11.90 8.72
N PRO A 81 -6.95 11.60 8.32
CA PRO A 81 -6.38 10.28 8.57
C PRO A 81 -5.71 10.13 9.93
N GLY A 82 -5.52 11.21 10.71
CA GLY A 82 -4.66 11.21 11.90
C GLY A 82 -5.00 10.12 12.93
N GLU A 83 -6.22 10.13 13.48
CA GLU A 83 -6.63 9.14 14.48
C GLU A 83 -6.68 7.71 13.91
N LEU A 84 -7.02 7.58 12.63
CA LEU A 84 -7.09 6.29 11.96
C LEU A 84 -5.69 5.71 11.72
N LEU A 85 -4.72 6.53 11.32
CA LEU A 85 -3.33 6.17 11.16
C LEU A 85 -2.75 5.67 12.49
N ASP A 86 -3.01 6.38 13.58
CA ASP A 86 -2.62 5.97 14.93
C ASP A 86 -3.26 4.64 15.33
N ALA A 87 -4.57 4.46 15.06
CA ALA A 87 -5.29 3.24 15.35
C ALA A 87 -4.81 2.05 14.52
N ALA A 88 -4.53 2.26 13.22
CA ALA A 88 -3.97 1.25 12.33
C ALA A 88 -2.57 0.84 12.76
N GLN A 89 -1.72 1.79 13.17
CA GLN A 89 -0.41 1.49 13.72
C GLN A 89 -0.52 0.59 14.96
N ARG A 90 -1.40 0.93 15.91
CA ARG A 90 -1.64 0.10 17.11
C ARG A 90 -2.14 -1.30 16.76
N ALA A 91 -2.95 -1.44 15.72
CA ALA A 91 -3.45 -2.72 15.24
C ALA A 91 -2.43 -3.50 14.37
N GLY A 92 -1.27 -2.91 14.02
CA GLY A 92 -0.31 -3.53 13.11
C GLY A 92 -0.82 -3.62 11.66
N LEU A 93 -1.59 -2.63 11.23
CA LEU A 93 -2.09 -2.45 9.87
C LEU A 93 -1.39 -1.26 9.21
N LYS A 94 -1.24 -1.35 7.89
CA LYS A 94 -0.89 -0.22 7.04
C LYS A 94 -2.14 0.50 6.52
N VAL A 95 -1.99 1.72 6.02
CA VAL A 95 -3.09 2.54 5.51
C VAL A 95 -2.76 3.09 4.14
N ILE A 96 -3.65 2.87 3.17
CA ILE A 96 -3.69 3.67 1.95
C ILE A 96 -4.58 4.88 2.24
N VAL A 97 -3.95 6.05 2.39
CA VAL A 97 -4.63 7.28 2.75
C VAL A 97 -5.20 7.92 1.50
N GLY A 98 -6.53 7.94 1.40
CA GLY A 98 -7.24 8.53 0.27
C GLY A 98 -7.34 10.04 0.39
N PHE A 99 -7.17 10.71 -0.74
CA PHE A 99 -7.56 12.09 -0.96
C PHE A 99 -8.68 12.13 -1.98
N TRP A 100 -9.80 12.75 -1.60
CA TRP A 100 -10.94 12.92 -2.49
C TRP A 100 -10.64 14.02 -3.51
N LEU A 101 -10.42 13.61 -4.78
CA LEU A 101 -10.42 14.54 -5.90
C LEU A 101 -11.86 14.83 -6.30
N GLU A 102 -12.18 16.10 -6.51
CA GLU A 102 -13.50 16.53 -6.94
C GLU A 102 -13.82 16.04 -8.36
N HIS A 103 -15.09 15.71 -8.58
CA HIS A 103 -15.53 15.05 -9.80
C HIS A 103 -16.18 16.02 -10.80
N PRO A 104 -15.92 15.88 -12.11
CA PRO A 104 -16.64 16.63 -13.14
C PRO A 104 -18.16 16.39 -13.12
N ARG A 105 -18.60 15.17 -12.79
CA ARG A 105 -20.04 14.85 -12.62
C ARG A 105 -20.73 15.66 -11.51
N ARG A 106 -19.96 16.27 -10.61
CA ARG A 106 -20.44 17.15 -9.53
C ARG A 106 -20.21 18.64 -9.84
N GLY A 107 -19.81 18.96 -11.07
CA GLY A 107 -19.58 20.33 -11.53
C GLY A 107 -18.14 20.83 -11.35
N PHE A 108 -17.18 19.98 -10.97
CA PHE A 108 -15.78 20.38 -10.88
C PHE A 108 -15.14 20.51 -12.27
N ASP A 109 -14.58 21.68 -12.57
CA ASP A 109 -13.92 21.95 -13.84
C ASP A 109 -12.39 21.90 -13.68
N TYR A 110 -11.75 20.88 -14.25
CA TYR A 110 -10.29 20.77 -14.28
C TYR A 110 -9.60 21.82 -15.17
N GLY A 111 -10.35 22.57 -15.98
CA GLY A 111 -9.87 23.77 -16.67
C GLY A 111 -9.84 25.02 -15.78
N ASN A 112 -10.53 25.01 -14.64
CA ASN A 112 -10.50 26.12 -13.68
C ASN A 112 -9.25 26.02 -12.79
N ALA A 113 -8.21 26.79 -13.16
CA ALA A 113 -6.93 26.79 -12.47
C ALA A 113 -7.04 27.14 -10.98
N GLN A 114 -7.96 28.02 -10.58
CA GLN A 114 -8.14 28.38 -9.18
C GLN A 114 -8.73 27.21 -8.38
N ALA A 115 -9.79 26.57 -8.89
CA ALA A 115 -10.42 25.43 -8.23
C ALA A 115 -9.44 24.24 -8.09
N VAL A 116 -8.62 24.00 -9.11
CA VAL A 116 -7.55 23.00 -9.07
C VAL A 116 -6.50 23.35 -8.01
N ALA A 117 -6.04 24.60 -7.95
CA ALA A 117 -5.06 25.04 -6.95
C ALA A 117 -5.59 24.86 -5.52
N GLU A 118 -6.83 25.28 -5.24
CA GLU A 118 -7.44 25.15 -3.91
C GLU A 118 -7.55 23.68 -3.44
N GLN A 119 -7.77 22.75 -4.37
CA GLN A 119 -7.77 21.32 -4.07
C GLN A 119 -6.36 20.80 -3.80
N LEU A 120 -5.38 21.21 -4.60
CA LEU A 120 -3.99 20.83 -4.39
C LEU A 120 -3.48 21.35 -3.03
N ASP A 121 -3.85 22.57 -2.62
CA ASP A 121 -3.49 23.10 -1.29
C ASP A 121 -4.01 22.21 -0.15
N ARG A 122 -5.24 21.67 -0.25
CA ARG A 122 -5.77 20.72 0.74
C ARG A 122 -4.97 19.41 0.75
N LEU A 123 -4.62 18.90 -0.41
CA LEU A 123 -3.77 17.71 -0.54
C LEU A 123 -2.40 17.94 0.08
N GLU A 124 -1.78 19.09 -0.19
CA GLU A 124 -0.48 19.46 0.37
C GLU A 124 -0.49 19.49 1.89
N HIS A 125 -1.49 20.13 2.49
CA HIS A 125 -1.64 20.17 3.94
C HIS A 125 -1.73 18.77 4.55
N MET A 126 -2.53 17.88 3.95
CA MET A 126 -2.65 16.49 4.40
C MET A 126 -1.31 15.74 4.26
N VAL A 127 -0.65 15.84 3.11
CA VAL A 127 0.62 15.15 2.85
C VAL A 127 1.71 15.61 3.79
N VAL A 128 1.92 16.93 3.93
CA VAL A 128 2.95 17.48 4.84
C VAL A 128 2.71 17.03 6.27
N ARG A 129 1.45 16.96 6.70
CA ARG A 129 1.08 16.58 8.06
C ARG A 129 1.33 15.10 8.36
N TYR A 130 1.07 14.19 7.41
CA TYR A 130 1.04 12.76 7.69
C TYR A 130 2.10 11.91 6.96
N ARG A 131 2.90 12.47 6.04
CA ARG A 131 3.96 11.75 5.31
C ARG A 131 4.99 11.03 6.19
N THR A 132 5.12 11.40 7.46
CA THR A 132 6.05 10.75 8.40
C THR A 132 5.41 9.65 9.23
N HIS A 133 4.13 9.32 9.02
CA HIS A 133 3.41 8.37 9.86
C HIS A 133 3.81 6.91 9.56
N PRO A 134 4.21 6.08 10.55
CA PRO A 134 4.69 4.71 10.33
C PRO A 134 3.66 3.74 9.71
N ALA A 135 2.36 3.99 9.90
CA ALA A 135 1.30 3.18 9.29
C ALA A 135 1.01 3.53 7.82
N LEU A 136 1.54 4.63 7.27
CA LEU A 136 1.26 5.01 5.89
C LEU A 136 1.86 3.99 4.91
N LEU A 137 1.06 3.52 3.95
CA LEU A 137 1.50 2.67 2.84
C LEU A 137 1.68 3.47 1.55
N ALA A 138 0.64 4.22 1.19
CA ALA A 138 0.53 4.91 -0.08
C ALA A 138 -0.49 6.04 0.03
N TRP A 139 -0.37 7.02 -0.86
CA TRP A 139 -1.36 8.08 -1.04
C TRP A 139 -2.30 7.72 -2.18
N GLY A 140 -3.59 7.54 -1.91
CA GLY A 140 -4.63 7.34 -2.91
C GLY A 140 -5.13 8.69 -3.42
N VAL A 141 -4.90 9.04 -4.68
CA VAL A 141 -5.39 10.29 -5.29
C VAL A 141 -6.65 10.02 -6.13
N GLY A 142 -7.80 10.43 -5.62
CA GLY A 142 -9.09 10.24 -6.25
C GLY A 142 -9.63 8.81 -6.16
N ASN A 143 -10.91 8.69 -6.45
CA ASN A 143 -11.62 7.43 -6.56
C ASN A 143 -12.65 7.54 -7.69
N GLU A 144 -12.44 6.82 -8.79
CA GLU A 144 -13.41 6.78 -9.89
C GLU A 144 -13.78 8.17 -10.42
N VAL A 145 -12.81 9.09 -10.47
CA VAL A 145 -13.03 10.50 -10.83
C VAL A 145 -13.55 10.62 -12.27
N GLU A 146 -13.21 9.66 -13.12
CA GLU A 146 -13.55 9.58 -14.53
C GLU A 146 -14.96 9.03 -14.84
N THR A 147 -15.75 8.66 -13.82
CA THR A 147 -17.03 7.96 -14.00
C THR A 147 -18.22 8.88 -14.21
N GLU A 148 -19.31 8.29 -14.73
CA GLU A 148 -20.62 8.94 -14.94
C GLU A 148 -20.56 10.20 -15.82
N ILE A 149 -19.57 10.27 -16.70
CA ILE A 149 -19.37 11.32 -17.69
C ILE A 149 -18.94 10.71 -19.03
N ALA A 150 -19.04 11.49 -20.10
CA ALA A 150 -18.61 11.02 -21.41
C ALA A 150 -17.07 10.91 -21.49
N PRO A 151 -16.50 9.96 -22.25
CA PRO A 151 -15.06 9.76 -22.34
C PRO A 151 -14.27 11.04 -22.68
N GLU A 152 -14.81 11.90 -23.54
CA GLU A 152 -14.21 13.19 -23.89
C GLU A 152 -14.13 14.16 -22.71
N GLN A 153 -15.10 14.12 -21.80
CA GLN A 153 -15.08 14.92 -20.56
C GLN A 153 -14.08 14.34 -19.56
N ALA A 154 -13.95 13.01 -19.52
CA ALA A 154 -12.98 12.32 -18.66
C ALA A 154 -11.52 12.62 -19.04
N LEU A 155 -11.24 13.09 -20.27
CA LEU A 155 -9.86 13.39 -20.69
C LEU A 155 -9.16 14.43 -19.81
N ALA A 156 -9.89 15.38 -19.23
CA ALA A 156 -9.33 16.39 -18.33
C ALA A 156 -8.99 15.83 -16.93
N VAL A 157 -9.56 14.69 -16.54
CA VAL A 157 -9.33 14.06 -15.23
C VAL A 157 -7.91 13.51 -15.14
N TRP A 158 -7.37 12.93 -16.21
CA TRP A 158 -6.04 12.29 -16.16
C TRP A 158 -4.90 13.27 -15.87
N PRO A 159 -4.81 14.45 -16.53
CA PRO A 159 -3.86 15.48 -16.12
C PRO A 159 -4.13 16.05 -14.71
N GLY A 160 -5.38 16.03 -14.23
CA GLY A 160 -5.72 16.39 -12.85
C GLY A 160 -5.13 15.41 -11.83
N ILE A 161 -5.26 14.10 -12.08
CA ILE A 161 -4.63 13.04 -11.28
C ILE A 161 -3.10 13.21 -11.30
N GLU A 162 -2.51 13.53 -12.46
CA GLU A 162 -1.07 13.76 -12.57
C GLU A 162 -0.58 14.94 -11.73
N GLN A 163 -1.33 16.05 -11.70
CA GLN A 163 -0.98 17.21 -10.89
C GLN A 163 -0.96 16.84 -9.40
N ALA A 164 -1.97 16.10 -8.93
CA ALA A 164 -2.02 15.59 -7.57
C ALA A 164 -0.85 14.63 -7.28
N ALA A 165 -0.60 13.64 -8.16
CA ALA A 165 0.45 12.66 -7.99
C ALA A 165 1.86 13.29 -7.97
N LYS A 166 2.14 14.21 -8.90
CA LYS A 166 3.39 14.99 -8.89
C LYS A 166 3.55 15.77 -7.60
N ARG A 167 2.47 16.40 -7.13
CA ARG A 167 2.54 17.22 -5.93
C ARG A 167 2.85 16.38 -4.70
N VAL A 168 2.18 15.25 -4.53
CA VAL A 168 2.48 14.28 -3.47
C VAL A 168 3.95 13.87 -3.53
N LYS A 169 4.46 13.44 -4.70
CA LYS A 169 5.86 12.96 -4.82
C LYS A 169 6.90 14.04 -4.54
N SER A 170 6.59 15.31 -4.82
CA SER A 170 7.47 16.43 -4.47
C SER A 170 7.56 16.65 -2.96
N LEU A 171 6.50 16.30 -2.22
CA LEU A 171 6.41 16.47 -0.77
C LEU A 171 6.80 15.20 -0.01
N ASP A 172 6.53 14.03 -0.55
CA ASP A 172 6.76 12.74 0.08
C ASP A 172 7.38 11.75 -0.93
N PRO A 173 8.71 11.73 -1.04
CA PRO A 173 9.40 10.76 -1.88
C PRO A 173 9.48 9.36 -1.24
N ALA A 174 9.02 9.18 0.00
CA ALA A 174 9.13 7.92 0.74
C ALA A 174 7.95 6.98 0.54
N HIS A 175 6.81 7.48 0.03
CA HIS A 175 5.60 6.69 -0.20
C HIS A 175 5.11 6.82 -1.65
N PRO A 176 4.62 5.72 -2.26
CA PRO A 176 4.09 5.73 -3.61
C PRO A 176 2.72 6.41 -3.67
N VAL A 177 2.37 6.86 -4.88
CA VAL A 177 1.03 7.36 -5.20
C VAL A 177 0.21 6.27 -5.91
N MET A 178 -1.02 6.08 -5.47
CA MET A 178 -2.02 5.23 -6.10
C MET A 178 -3.13 6.08 -6.72
N ALA A 179 -3.56 5.78 -7.94
CA ALA A 179 -4.81 6.30 -8.50
C ALA A 179 -5.83 5.17 -8.61
N VAL A 180 -7.10 5.45 -8.31
CA VAL A 180 -8.16 4.43 -8.33
C VAL A 180 -9.19 4.75 -9.40
N ILE A 181 -9.42 3.81 -10.31
CA ILE A 181 -10.38 3.95 -11.43
C ILE A 181 -11.42 2.82 -11.40
N ALA A 182 -12.56 3.06 -12.04
CA ALA A 182 -13.61 2.07 -12.18
C ALA A 182 -13.35 1.19 -13.40
N ASP A 183 -13.00 -0.08 -13.19
CA ASP A 183 -12.63 -1.02 -14.25
C ASP A 183 -11.48 -0.48 -15.16
N THR A 184 -11.04 -1.24 -16.16
CA THR A 184 -10.08 -0.77 -17.16
C THR A 184 -10.76 -0.14 -18.38
N GLY A 185 -12.04 -0.45 -18.60
CA GLY A 185 -12.74 -0.10 -19.84
C GLY A 185 -11.95 -0.51 -21.09
N THR A 186 -12.06 0.29 -22.15
CA THR A 186 -11.28 0.12 -23.38
C THR A 186 -9.87 0.73 -23.27
N ASP A 187 -9.75 1.90 -22.65
CA ASP A 187 -8.53 2.73 -22.72
C ASP A 187 -8.21 3.51 -21.43
N LYS A 188 -8.95 3.31 -20.33
CA LYS A 188 -8.76 4.10 -19.09
C LYS A 188 -7.35 3.97 -18.53
N VAL A 189 -6.82 2.74 -18.50
CA VAL A 189 -5.46 2.48 -18.01
C VAL A 189 -4.42 3.04 -18.98
N ALA A 190 -4.66 2.96 -20.29
CA ALA A 190 -3.78 3.56 -21.30
C ALA A 190 -3.73 5.10 -21.16
N ASN A 191 -4.87 5.73 -20.88
CA ASN A 191 -4.95 7.16 -20.60
C ASN A 191 -4.22 7.52 -19.31
N LEU A 192 -4.39 6.75 -18.23
CA LEU A 192 -3.64 6.95 -16.99
C LEU A 192 -2.12 6.83 -17.22
N VAL A 193 -1.65 5.80 -17.94
CA VAL A 193 -0.24 5.63 -18.30
C VAL A 193 0.30 6.82 -19.10
N LYS A 194 -0.50 7.34 -20.04
CA LYS A 194 -0.10 8.44 -20.91
C LYS A 194 -0.06 9.79 -20.20
N PHE A 195 -1.06 10.07 -19.38
CA PHE A 195 -1.31 11.41 -18.87
C PHE A 195 -0.97 11.58 -17.38
N ALA A 196 -0.85 10.48 -16.62
CA ALA A 196 -0.48 10.47 -15.21
C ALA A 196 0.72 9.56 -14.89
N PRO A 197 1.89 9.78 -15.53
CA PRO A 197 3.08 8.94 -15.35
C PRO A 197 3.67 8.97 -13.94
N SER A 198 3.25 9.90 -13.09
CA SER A 198 3.74 9.97 -11.71
C SER A 198 3.05 8.97 -10.78
N VAL A 199 1.95 8.35 -11.19
CA VAL A 199 1.25 7.30 -10.42
C VAL A 199 2.10 6.02 -10.39
N ASP A 200 2.29 5.46 -9.21
CA ASP A 200 3.12 4.28 -8.97
C ASP A 200 2.29 3.00 -8.88
N ILE A 201 1.05 3.07 -8.36
CA ILE A 201 0.15 1.94 -8.11
C ILE A 201 -1.19 2.20 -8.81
N LEU A 202 -1.72 1.17 -9.50
CA LEU A 202 -3.06 1.22 -10.07
C LEU A 202 -4.04 0.53 -9.10
N GLY A 203 -4.99 1.31 -8.57
CA GLY A 203 -6.16 0.80 -7.89
C GLY A 203 -7.29 0.55 -8.89
N LEU A 204 -7.96 -0.59 -8.79
CA LEU A 204 -9.10 -0.94 -9.63
C LEU A 204 -10.29 -1.30 -8.75
N ASN A 205 -11.36 -0.53 -8.88
CA ASN A 205 -12.67 -0.95 -8.40
C ASN A 205 -13.31 -1.83 -9.46
N VAL A 206 -13.69 -3.06 -9.08
CA VAL A 206 -14.09 -4.09 -10.03
C VAL A 206 -15.37 -4.74 -9.55
N TYR A 207 -16.38 -4.74 -10.43
CA TYR A 207 -17.69 -5.29 -10.12
C TYR A 207 -18.08 -6.35 -11.14
N GLY A 208 -18.73 -7.43 -10.69
CA GLY A 208 -19.24 -8.49 -11.56
C GLY A 208 -18.16 -9.30 -12.29
N ASP A 209 -18.45 -9.69 -13.53
CA ASP A 209 -17.62 -10.63 -14.32
C ASP A 209 -16.23 -10.09 -14.66
N SER A 210 -16.04 -8.76 -14.56
CA SER A 210 -14.74 -8.11 -14.79
C SER A 210 -13.64 -8.63 -13.88
N THR A 211 -13.98 -9.13 -12.68
CA THR A 211 -13.06 -9.66 -11.67
C THR A 211 -12.12 -10.75 -12.22
N LEU A 212 -12.57 -11.53 -13.21
CA LEU A 212 -11.80 -12.64 -13.78
C LEU A 212 -10.71 -12.19 -14.76
N SER A 213 -10.85 -11.01 -15.38
CA SER A 213 -10.00 -10.58 -16.50
C SER A 213 -9.27 -9.25 -16.27
N ILE A 214 -9.64 -8.51 -15.22
CA ILE A 214 -9.25 -7.12 -15.02
C ILE A 214 -7.73 -6.90 -15.04
N ILE A 215 -6.96 -7.77 -14.39
CA ILE A 215 -5.51 -7.66 -14.33
C ILE A 215 -4.91 -7.78 -15.73
N GLY A 216 -5.33 -8.78 -16.51
CA GLY A 216 -4.87 -8.97 -17.88
C GLY A 216 -5.19 -7.77 -18.78
N ARG A 217 -6.39 -7.20 -18.64
CA ARG A 217 -6.80 -6.00 -19.39
C ARG A 217 -5.97 -4.77 -19.02
N ALA A 218 -5.68 -4.56 -17.73
CA ALA A 218 -4.79 -3.49 -17.29
C ALA A 218 -3.37 -3.63 -17.88
N ARG A 219 -2.82 -4.86 -17.91
CA ARG A 219 -1.53 -5.14 -18.54
C ARG A 219 -1.56 -4.89 -20.05
N ALA A 220 -2.61 -5.30 -20.74
CA ALA A 220 -2.79 -5.09 -22.17
C ALA A 220 -2.85 -3.59 -22.54
N GLN A 221 -3.39 -2.76 -21.64
CA GLN A 221 -3.38 -1.30 -21.78
C GLN A 221 -2.06 -0.64 -21.35
N GLY A 222 -1.03 -1.41 -21.00
CA GLY A 222 0.33 -0.92 -20.80
C GLY A 222 0.73 -0.67 -19.34
N TRP A 223 -0.11 -0.97 -18.34
CA TRP A 223 0.28 -0.81 -16.94
C TRP A 223 1.35 -1.82 -16.53
N LYS A 224 2.47 -1.34 -15.97
CA LYS A 224 3.60 -2.18 -15.54
C LYS A 224 3.79 -2.25 -14.02
N GLY A 225 3.20 -1.31 -13.29
CA GLY A 225 3.32 -1.21 -11.84
C GLY A 225 2.49 -2.24 -11.06
N PRO A 226 2.49 -2.17 -9.72
CA PRO A 226 1.58 -2.93 -8.88
C PRO A 226 0.12 -2.62 -9.22
N ILE A 227 -0.74 -3.63 -9.09
CA ILE A 227 -2.19 -3.47 -9.19
C ILE A 227 -2.80 -3.92 -7.87
N ILE A 228 -3.69 -3.10 -7.31
CA ILE A 228 -4.50 -3.45 -6.15
C ILE A 228 -5.95 -3.44 -6.62
N VAL A 229 -6.66 -4.55 -6.46
CA VAL A 229 -8.12 -4.53 -6.59
C VAL A 229 -8.66 -3.93 -5.31
N THR A 230 -9.16 -2.70 -5.41
CA THR A 230 -9.51 -1.87 -4.26
C THR A 230 -10.94 -2.08 -3.78
N GLU A 231 -11.81 -2.59 -4.65
CA GLU A 231 -13.20 -2.99 -4.37
C GLU A 231 -13.59 -4.19 -5.24
N LEU A 232 -14.41 -5.08 -4.67
CA LEU A 232 -14.92 -6.34 -5.25
C LEU A 232 -16.41 -6.52 -4.92
#